data_AF-A0A1Z1SXL6-F1
#
_entry.id   AF-A0A1Z1SXL6-F1
#
_cell.length_a   1.000
_cell.length_b   1.000
_cell.length_c   1.000
_cell.angle_alpha   90.00
_cell.angle_beta   90.00
_cell.angle_gamma   90.00
#
_symmetry.space_group_name_H-M   'P 1'
#
loop_
_entity.id
_entity.type
_entity.pdbx_description
1 polymer ?
#
loop_
_entity_poly.entity_id
_entity_poly.type
_entity_poly.pdbx_seq_one_letter_code
_entity_poly.pdbx_strand_id
1 'polypeptide(L)'
;MSVTAKDFLDLAKSNLSENSSEMEHRNCISRAYYSLYHATCSSLIYCPPTTHQGVINYLFSPAERKKEPFDQKILISVGAVLKQQIIKRHMADYELNKQVFKSEAESSVMAIEKTIKKLED
;
A
#
# COMPACT_ATOMS: atom_id res chain seq x y z
N MET A 1 -16.73 -10.10 -12.71
CA MET A 1 -16.42 -8.82 -12.06
C MET A 1 -14.91 -8.68 -11.97
N SER A 2 -14.36 -7.51 -12.26
CA SER A 2 -12.94 -7.21 -12.10
C SER A 2 -12.59 -6.93 -10.63
N VAL A 3 -11.41 -7.35 -10.20
CA VAL A 3 -10.88 -7.07 -8.86
C VAL A 3 -10.44 -5.60 -8.75
N THR A 4 -10.73 -4.98 -7.61
CA THR A 4 -10.44 -3.57 -7.29
C THR A 4 -9.42 -3.46 -6.16
N ALA A 5 -8.85 -2.25 -5.98
CA ALA A 5 -7.99 -1.96 -4.83
C ALA A 5 -8.67 -2.23 -3.48
N LYS A 6 -9.99 -2.01 -3.40
CA LYS A 6 -10.78 -2.26 -2.19
C LYS A 6 -10.85 -3.74 -1.85
N ASP A 7 -11.02 -4.62 -2.84
CA ASP A 7 -11.08 -6.07 -2.62
C ASP A 7 -9.81 -6.60 -1.96
N PHE A 8 -8.64 -6.05 -2.32
CA PHE A 8 -7.38 -6.37 -1.65
C PHE A 8 -7.36 -5.94 -0.17
N LEU A 9 -7.92 -4.77 0.15
CA LEU A 9 -7.96 -4.25 1.52
C LEU A 9 -8.94 -5.05 2.38
N ASP A 10 -10.10 -5.37 1.85
CA ASP A 10 -11.11 -6.16 2.56
C ASP A 10 -10.58 -7.56 2.87
N LEU A 11 -9.87 -8.19 1.92
CA LEU A 11 -9.16 -9.45 2.16
C LEU A 11 -8.02 -9.31 3.19
N ALA A 12 -7.28 -8.20 3.17
CA ALA A 12 -6.24 -7.97 4.17
C ALA A 12 -6.82 -7.91 5.59
N LYS A 13 -7.96 -7.23 5.76
CA LYS A 13 -8.66 -7.11 7.05
C LYS A 13 -9.23 -8.45 7.53
N SER A 14 -9.75 -9.29 6.63
CA SER A 14 -10.25 -10.60 7.04
C SER A 14 -9.16 -11.52 7.62
N ASN A 15 -7.89 -11.24 7.29
CA ASN A 15 -6.72 -11.94 7.84
C ASN A 15 -6.25 -11.42 9.21
N LEU A 16 -7.01 -10.53 9.89
CA LEU A 16 -6.69 -9.97 11.21
C LEU A 16 -7.64 -10.46 12.33
N SER A 17 -8.08 -11.70 12.27
CA SER A 17 -8.90 -12.30 13.32
C SER A 17 -8.10 -12.54 14.62
N GLU A 18 -8.78 -12.79 15.75
CA GLU A 18 -8.11 -13.15 17.01
C GLU A 18 -7.25 -14.42 16.90
N ASN A 19 -7.69 -15.37 16.07
CA ASN A 19 -7.01 -16.66 15.88
C ASN A 19 -6.12 -16.70 14.62
N SER A 20 -5.76 -15.54 14.06
CA SER A 20 -4.89 -15.47 12.88
C SER A 20 -3.49 -15.97 13.22
N SER A 21 -2.96 -16.84 12.36
CA SER A 21 -1.57 -17.28 12.45
C SER A 21 -0.64 -16.27 11.78
N GLU A 22 0.64 -16.54 11.93
CA GLU A 22 1.72 -15.77 11.30
C GLU A 22 1.56 -15.68 9.77
N MET A 23 1.06 -16.75 9.14
CA MET A 23 0.80 -16.78 7.69
C MET A 23 -0.30 -15.80 7.27
N GLU A 24 -1.38 -15.67 8.05
CA GLU A 24 -2.41 -14.68 7.79
C GLU A 24 -1.86 -13.25 7.97
N HIS A 25 -1.01 -13.00 8.97
CA HIS A 25 -0.38 -11.69 9.16
C HIS A 25 0.49 -11.29 7.96
N ARG A 26 1.29 -12.23 7.42
CA ARG A 26 2.07 -12.01 6.19
C ARG A 26 1.17 -11.65 5.02
N ASN A 27 0.14 -12.46 4.78
CA ASN A 27 -0.82 -12.22 3.71
C ASN A 27 -1.55 -10.88 3.88
N CYS A 28 -1.91 -10.52 5.12
CA CYS A 28 -2.50 -9.22 5.44
C CYS A 28 -1.62 -8.06 4.96
N ILE A 29 -0.34 -8.03 5.34
CA ILE A 29 0.60 -6.97 4.92
C ILE A 29 0.69 -6.89 3.40
N SER A 30 0.82 -8.05 2.73
CA SER A 30 0.99 -8.10 1.29
C SER A 30 -0.25 -7.67 0.54
N ARG A 31 -1.44 -8.13 0.95
CA ARG A 31 -2.72 -7.71 0.35
C ARG A 31 -2.99 -6.23 0.61
N ALA A 32 -2.73 -5.73 1.82
CA ALA A 32 -2.89 -4.31 2.13
C ALA A 32 -1.98 -3.45 1.23
N TYR A 33 -0.71 -3.84 1.05
CA TYR A 33 0.20 -3.13 0.14
C TYR A 33 -0.33 -3.07 -1.29
N TYR A 34 -0.84 -4.19 -1.83
CA TYR A 34 -1.43 -4.20 -3.17
C TYR A 34 -2.64 -3.27 -3.27
N SER A 35 -3.46 -3.19 -2.23
CA SER A 35 -4.55 -2.21 -2.18
C SER A 35 -4.03 -0.78 -2.35
N LEU A 36 -3.05 -0.36 -1.54
CA LEU A 36 -2.47 0.99 -1.65
C LEU A 36 -1.86 1.25 -3.04
N TYR A 37 -1.12 0.28 -3.56
CA TYR A 37 -0.49 0.39 -4.87
C TYR A 37 -1.52 0.57 -5.98
N HIS A 38 -2.55 -0.27 -6.03
CA HIS A 38 -3.59 -0.19 -7.05
C HIS A 38 -4.46 1.05 -6.90
N ALA A 39 -4.83 1.45 -5.68
CA ALA A 39 -5.54 2.69 -5.42
C ALA A 39 -4.75 3.90 -5.92
N THR A 40 -3.45 3.94 -5.60
CA THR A 40 -2.57 5.01 -6.09
C THR A 40 -2.51 5.04 -7.61
N CYS A 41 -2.29 3.90 -8.27
CA CYS A 41 -2.22 3.84 -9.73
C CYS A 41 -3.55 4.26 -10.39
N SER A 42 -4.70 3.94 -9.78
CA SER A 42 -6.01 4.34 -10.31
C SER A 42 -6.34 5.81 -10.08
N SER A 43 -5.79 6.42 -9.03
CA SER A 43 -6.04 7.83 -8.71
C SER A 43 -5.19 8.80 -9.54
N LEU A 44 -3.98 8.40 -9.93
CA LEU A 44 -3.07 9.25 -10.70
C LEU A 44 -3.50 9.33 -12.17
N ILE A 45 -3.51 10.54 -12.73
CA ILE A 45 -3.90 10.79 -14.13
C ILE A 45 -2.71 10.58 -15.08
N TYR A 46 -1.52 10.99 -14.65
CA TYR A 46 -0.33 11.02 -15.52
C TYR A 46 0.70 9.95 -15.16
N CYS A 47 0.40 9.07 -14.19
CA CYS A 47 1.30 8.00 -13.81
C CYS A 47 1.43 6.98 -14.95
N PRO A 48 2.62 6.80 -15.54
CA PRO A 48 2.81 5.78 -16.56
C PRO A 48 2.75 4.37 -15.93
N PRO A 49 2.42 3.33 -16.71
CA PRO A 49 2.59 1.95 -16.26
C PRO A 49 4.07 1.72 -15.95
N THR A 50 4.38 1.48 -14.68
CA THR A 50 5.74 1.29 -14.22
C THR A 50 5.79 0.30 -13.07
N THR A 51 6.98 -0.12 -12.69
CA THR A 51 7.19 -1.00 -11.53
C THR A 51 6.75 -0.32 -10.23
N HIS A 52 6.54 -1.11 -9.17
CA HIS A 52 6.28 -0.60 -7.82
C HIS A 52 7.26 0.50 -7.37
N GLN A 53 8.55 0.31 -7.63
CA GLN A 53 9.57 1.32 -7.32
C GLN A 53 9.45 2.56 -8.22
N GLY A 54 9.06 2.39 -9.48
CA GLY A 54 8.83 3.51 -10.39
C GLY A 54 7.69 4.42 -9.94
N VAL A 55 6.58 3.87 -9.45
CA VAL A 55 5.46 4.68 -8.90
C VAL A 55 5.93 5.47 -7.67
N ILE A 56 6.71 4.84 -6.79
CA ILE A 56 7.32 5.52 -5.64
C ILE A 56 8.23 6.67 -6.11
N ASN A 57 9.10 6.42 -7.08
CA ASN A 57 10.01 7.44 -7.61
C ASN A 57 9.26 8.59 -8.30
N TYR A 58 8.17 8.28 -9.03
CA TYR A 58 7.28 9.25 -9.65
C TYR A 58 6.69 10.21 -8.61
N LEU A 59 6.15 9.68 -7.52
CA LEU A 59 5.58 10.49 -6.43
C LEU A 59 6.62 11.37 -5.72
N PHE A 60 7.89 10.98 -5.73
CA PHE A 60 8.97 11.80 -5.18
C PHE A 60 9.59 12.79 -6.18
N SER A 61 9.33 12.65 -7.48
CA SER A 61 9.81 13.58 -8.50
C SER A 61 8.95 14.85 -8.52
N PRO A 62 9.48 16.03 -8.14
CA PRO A 62 8.69 17.26 -8.15
C PRO A 62 8.22 17.65 -9.56
N ALA A 63 9.01 17.31 -10.60
CA ALA A 63 8.68 17.63 -11.99
C ALA A 63 7.51 16.79 -12.52
N GLU A 64 7.35 15.57 -12.03
CA GLU A 64 6.27 14.67 -12.41
C GLU A 64 5.03 14.89 -11.54
N ARG A 65 5.20 14.89 -10.22
CA ARG A 65 4.12 15.06 -9.24
C ARG A 65 3.33 16.36 -9.43
N LYS A 66 3.95 17.45 -9.90
CA LYS A 66 3.25 18.73 -10.19
C LYS A 66 2.23 18.64 -11.33
N LYS A 67 2.26 17.58 -12.13
CA LYS A 67 1.30 17.34 -13.23
C LYS A 67 -0.04 16.81 -12.70
N GLU A 68 -0.03 16.18 -11.53
CA GLU A 68 -1.22 15.57 -10.94
C GLU A 68 -2.13 16.63 -10.28
N PRO A 69 -3.45 16.42 -10.27
CA PRO A 69 -4.43 17.37 -9.73
C PRO A 69 -4.52 17.34 -8.19
N PHE A 70 -3.63 16.62 -7.49
CA PHE A 70 -3.64 16.52 -6.03
C PHE A 70 -2.67 17.51 -5.38
N ASP A 71 -2.95 17.84 -4.13
CA ASP A 71 -2.00 18.58 -3.29
C ASP A 71 -0.65 17.84 -3.21
N GLN A 72 0.43 18.59 -3.38
CA GLN A 72 1.79 18.03 -3.44
C GLN A 72 2.17 17.30 -2.14
N LYS A 73 1.68 17.76 -0.98
CA LYS A 73 1.95 17.11 0.31
C LYS A 73 1.21 15.79 0.45
N ILE A 74 -0.01 15.68 -0.11
CA ILE A 74 -0.75 14.41 -0.16
C ILE A 74 0.07 13.38 -0.93
N LEU A 75 0.51 13.74 -2.14
CA LEU A 75 1.27 12.84 -3.01
C LEU A 75 2.64 12.45 -2.41
N ILE A 76 3.33 13.38 -1.74
CA ILE A 76 4.54 13.05 -0.95
C ILE A 76 4.21 12.04 0.15
N SER A 77 3.12 12.26 0.88
CA SER A 77 2.70 11.37 1.96
C SER A 77 2.37 9.98 1.42
N VAL A 78 1.71 9.87 0.26
CA VAL A 78 1.38 8.60 -0.38
C VAL A 78 2.67 7.88 -0.80
N GLY A 79 3.61 8.59 -1.42
CA GLY A 79 4.90 8.02 -1.81
C GLY A 79 5.72 7.51 -0.62
N ALA A 80 5.71 8.24 0.51
CA ALA A 80 6.37 7.83 1.73
C ALA A 80 5.77 6.56 2.32
N VAL A 81 4.43 6.45 2.37
CA VAL A 81 3.76 5.26 2.87
C VAL A 81 3.98 4.08 1.92
N LEU A 82 3.88 4.26 0.59
CA LEU A 82 4.21 3.20 -0.37
C LEU A 82 5.64 2.67 -0.20
N LYS A 83 6.62 3.57 -0.01
CA LYS A 83 8.03 3.20 0.23
C LYS A 83 8.20 2.44 1.54
N GLN A 84 7.47 2.79 2.60
CA GLN A 84 7.52 2.04 3.85
C GLN A 84 6.87 0.66 3.70
N GLN A 85 5.71 0.60 3.07
CA GLN A 85 4.90 -0.62 2.98
C GLN A 85 5.47 -1.64 2.01
N ILE A 86 6.19 -1.24 0.95
CA ILE A 86 6.88 -2.19 0.06
C ILE A 86 8.00 -2.94 0.80
N ILE A 87 8.67 -2.29 1.74
CA ILE A 87 9.71 -2.92 2.59
C ILE A 87 9.05 -3.93 3.53
N LYS A 88 7.93 -3.56 4.16
CA LYS A 88 7.15 -4.49 5.00
C LYS A 88 6.63 -5.68 4.21
N ARG A 89 6.10 -5.46 3.01
CA ARG A 89 5.71 -6.54 2.09
C ARG A 89 6.88 -7.45 1.79
N HIS A 90 8.05 -6.91 1.46
CA HIS A 90 9.23 -7.73 1.18
C HIS A 90 9.60 -8.60 2.37
N MET A 91 9.56 -8.04 3.59
CA MET A 91 9.79 -8.80 4.81
C MET A 91 8.76 -9.92 5.00
N ALA A 92 7.48 -9.59 4.82
CA ALA A 92 6.38 -10.55 4.93
C ALA A 92 6.44 -11.67 3.88
N ASP A 93 6.76 -11.36 2.63
CA ASP A 93 6.72 -12.34 1.53
C ASP A 93 7.99 -13.19 1.42
N TYR A 94 9.16 -12.63 1.74
CA TYR A 94 10.45 -13.27 1.40
C TYR A 94 11.31 -13.63 2.62
N GLU A 95 11.17 -12.94 3.75
CA GLU A 95 12.02 -13.17 4.92
C GLU A 95 11.39 -14.26 5.82
N LEU A 96 11.41 -15.51 5.34
CA LEU A 96 10.76 -16.65 6.01
C LEU A 96 11.38 -17.02 7.38
N ASN A 97 12.62 -16.56 7.64
CA ASN A 97 13.31 -16.78 8.91
C ASN A 97 12.97 -15.72 9.97
N LYS A 98 12.20 -14.69 9.63
CA LYS A 98 11.75 -13.65 10.56
C LYS A 98 10.29 -13.90 10.90
N GLN A 99 9.85 -13.54 12.11
CA GLN A 99 8.45 -13.65 12.50
C GLN A 99 7.70 -12.35 12.19
N VAL A 100 6.50 -12.46 11.62
CA VAL A 100 5.59 -11.33 11.42
C VAL A 100 4.51 -11.33 12.48
N PHE A 101 4.44 -10.25 13.27
CA PHE A 101 3.46 -10.13 14.34
C PHE A 101 2.15 -9.49 13.88
N LYS A 102 1.06 -9.82 14.59
CA LYS A 102 -0.27 -9.24 14.35
C LYS A 102 -0.25 -7.71 14.35
N SER A 103 0.45 -7.11 15.32
CA SER A 103 0.59 -5.65 15.45
C SER A 103 1.24 -5.00 14.22
N GLU A 104 2.17 -5.68 13.55
CA GLU A 104 2.79 -5.19 12.32
C GLU A 104 1.78 -5.19 11.16
N ALA A 105 0.96 -6.23 11.06
CA ALA A 105 -0.10 -6.34 10.07
C ALA A 105 -1.20 -5.28 10.31
N GLU A 106 -1.68 -5.12 11.55
CA GLU A 106 -2.62 -4.08 11.95
C GLU A 106 -2.10 -2.68 11.63
N SER A 107 -0.84 -2.38 12.00
CA SER A 107 -0.22 -1.09 11.70
C SER A 107 -0.14 -0.79 10.21
N SER A 108 0.02 -1.83 9.38
CA SER A 108 0.10 -1.71 7.93
C SER A 108 -1.27 -1.41 7.33
N VAL A 109 -2.32 -2.11 7.77
CA VAL A 109 -3.72 -1.82 7.39
C VAL A 109 -4.11 -0.40 7.76
N MET A 110 -3.93 0.01 9.03
CA MET A 110 -4.30 1.37 9.48
C MET A 110 -3.59 2.48 8.69
N ALA A 111 -2.28 2.31 8.42
CA ALA A 111 -1.51 3.27 7.64
C ALA A 111 -2.02 3.38 6.20
N ILE A 112 -2.39 2.24 5.60
CA ILE A 112 -2.86 2.15 4.23
C ILE A 112 -4.26 2.74 4.08
N GLU A 113 -5.19 2.38 4.97
CA GLU A 113 -6.54 2.95 4.97
C GLU A 113 -6.53 4.48 5.07
N LYS A 114 -5.75 5.00 6.02
CA LYS A 114 -5.59 6.45 6.20
C LYS A 114 -4.99 7.12 4.97
N THR A 115 -4.16 6.40 4.21
CA THR A 115 -3.50 6.96 3.02
C THR A 115 -4.41 6.91 1.80
N ILE A 116 -5.15 5.81 1.60
CA ILE A 116 -6.15 5.69 0.53
C ILE A 116 -7.21 6.77 0.68
N LYS A 117 -7.69 7.03 1.90
CA LYS A 117 -8.69 8.09 2.14
C LYS A 117 -8.25 9.47 1.64
N LYS A 118 -6.95 9.79 1.72
CA LYS A 118 -6.41 11.08 1.22
C LYS A 118 -6.43 11.19 -0.31
N LEU A 119 -6.61 10.09 -1.03
CA LEU A 119 -6.71 10.06 -2.50
C LEU A 119 -8.18 10.13 -2.97
N GLU A 120 -9.13 10.04 -2.04
CA GLU A 120 -10.58 10.14 -2.30
C GLU A 120 -11.13 11.56 -2.05
N ASP A 121 -10.40 12.37 -1.25
CA ASP A 121 -10.68 13.78 -0.93
C ASP A 121 -10.08 14.74 -1.97
#